data_AF-A0A4V1ZD80-F1
#
_entry.id   AF-A0A4V1ZD80-F1
#
_cell.length_a   1.000
_cell.length_b   1.000
_cell.length_c   1.000
_cell.angle_alpha   90.00
_cell.angle_beta   90.00
_cell.angle_gamma   90.00
#
_symmetry.space_group_name_H-M   'P 1'
#
loop_
_entity.id
_entity.type
_entity.pdbx_description
1 polymer ?
#
loop_
_entity_poly.entity_id
_entity_poly.type
_entity_poly.pdbx_seq_one_letter_code
_entity_poly.pdbx_strand_id
1 'polypeptide(L)'
;MHRLKSLAFGINNPRPTNGQFPTKPYQTIQLKSNKMIECWLIKRENAKGTVVLFHGFAGEKSSLLEKSVVFEQLGYNTLLVDFMGSGGSEGNQTTIGFFEAAEVKTCVDF
;
A
#
# COMPACT_ATOMS: atom_id res chain seq x y z
N MET A 1 29.46 15.92 3.62
CA MET A 1 29.86 14.54 4.00
C MET A 1 28.83 13.45 3.66
N HIS A 2 27.53 13.74 3.50
CA HIS A 2 26.51 12.68 3.33
C HIS A 2 26.42 12.06 1.92
N ARG A 3 26.80 12.79 0.85
CA ARG A 3 26.65 12.33 -0.55
C ARG A 3 27.71 11.32 -1.01
N LEU A 4 28.89 11.30 -0.38
CA LEU A 4 30.02 10.44 -0.78
C LEU A 4 29.82 8.98 -0.35
N LYS A 5 29.12 8.72 0.76
CA LYS A 5 28.83 7.37 1.26
C LYS A 5 27.79 6.62 0.39
N SER A 6 26.80 7.34 -0.15
CA SER A 6 25.76 6.75 -1.01
C SER A 6 26.31 6.22 -2.35
N LEU A 7 27.38 6.83 -2.87
CA LEU A 7 28.06 6.38 -4.09
C LEU A 7 28.90 5.11 -3.87
N ALA A 8 29.46 4.92 -2.68
CA ALA A 8 30.33 3.78 -2.37
C ALA A 8 29.58 2.56 -1.80
N PHE A 9 28.44 2.76 -1.12
CA PHE A 9 27.72 1.69 -0.41
C PHE A 9 26.27 1.49 -0.89
N GLY A 10 25.86 2.19 -1.96
CA GLY A 10 24.49 2.19 -2.45
C GLY A 10 23.56 3.05 -1.59
N ILE A 11 22.31 3.21 -2.07
CA ILE A 11 21.25 3.87 -1.32
C ILE A 11 20.57 2.81 -0.46
N ASN A 12 20.80 2.85 0.86
CA ASN A 12 20.03 2.06 1.79
C ASN A 12 18.69 2.77 2.03
N ASN A 13 17.64 2.32 1.34
CA ASN A 13 16.29 2.82 1.55
C ASN A 13 15.60 1.97 2.62
N PRO A 14 15.41 2.49 3.85
CA PRO A 14 14.74 1.73 4.88
C PRO A 14 13.30 1.47 4.48
N ARG A 15 12.77 0.33 4.95
CA ARG A 15 11.36 -0.02 4.75
C ARG A 15 10.45 1.09 5.30
N PRO A 16 9.53 1.64 4.48
CA PRO A 16 8.56 2.61 4.97
C PRO A 16 7.58 1.92 5.93
N THR A 17 7.14 2.63 6.96
CA THR A 17 6.26 2.12 8.01
C THR A 17 5.00 2.96 8.09
N ASN A 18 3.85 2.33 8.34
CA ASN A 18 2.57 3.03 8.44
C ASN A 18 2.59 4.04 9.59
N GLY A 19 2.50 5.34 9.25
CA GLY A 19 2.61 6.44 10.22
C GLY A 19 1.26 6.97 10.70
N GLN A 20 0.20 6.73 9.93
CA GLN A 20 -1.17 7.13 10.22
C GLN A 20 -2.11 5.96 10.02
N PHE A 21 -3.27 5.97 10.68
CA PHE A 21 -4.28 4.92 10.58
C PHE A 21 -5.63 5.52 10.17
N PRO A 22 -6.52 4.75 9.53
CA PRO A 22 -7.86 5.23 9.21
C PRO A 22 -8.58 5.68 10.49
N THR A 23 -9.20 6.86 10.43
CA THR A 23 -10.02 7.40 11.53
C THR A 23 -11.42 6.79 11.57
N LYS A 24 -11.83 6.12 10.50
CA LYS A 24 -13.10 5.40 10.36
C LYS A 24 -12.90 3.90 10.59
N PRO A 25 -13.97 3.12 10.88
CA PRO A 25 -13.87 1.67 10.93
C PRO A 25 -13.27 1.10 9.64
N TYR A 26 -12.28 0.23 9.80
CA TYR A 26 -11.58 -0.43 8.71
C TYR A 26 -11.28 -1.88 9.10
N GLN A 27 -10.98 -2.70 8.10
CA GLN A 27 -10.54 -4.08 8.27
C GLN A 27 -9.11 -4.20 7.76
N THR A 28 -8.20 -4.73 8.58
CA THR A 28 -6.90 -5.18 8.10
C THR A 28 -7.06 -6.53 7.42
N ILE A 29 -6.64 -6.62 6.17
CA ILE A 29 -6.75 -7.82 5.34
C ILE A 29 -5.35 -8.25 4.94
N GLN A 30 -5.09 -9.54 5.02
CA GLN A 30 -3.84 -10.16 4.57
C GLN A 30 -4.16 -11.00 3.33
N LEU A 31 -3.57 -10.65 2.19
CA LEU A 31 -3.77 -11.37 0.94
C LEU A 31 -2.50 -12.15 0.57
N LYS A 32 -2.65 -13.41 0.18
CA LYS A 32 -1.55 -14.21 -0.33
C LYS A 32 -1.41 -14.02 -1.85
N SER A 33 -0.40 -13.27 -2.26
CA SER A 33 0.05 -13.18 -3.67
C SER A 33 1.41 -13.92 -3.83
N ASN A 34 2.33 -13.39 -4.65
CA ASN A 34 3.75 -13.74 -4.63
C ASN A 34 4.38 -13.51 -3.23
N LYS A 35 3.85 -12.53 -2.48
CA LYS A 35 4.14 -12.26 -1.07
C LYS A 35 2.85 -12.11 -0.26
N MET A 36 2.95 -12.24 1.07
CA MET A 36 1.83 -11.82 1.93
C MET A 36 1.78 -10.29 1.94
N ILE A 37 0.66 -9.72 1.48
CA ILE A 37 0.47 -8.27 1.46
C ILE A 37 -0.62 -7.84 2.44
N GLU A 38 -0.39 -6.74 3.15
CA GLU A 38 -1.34 -6.12 4.06
C GLU A 38 -2.12 -5.02 3.36
N CYS A 39 -3.44 -5.06 3.52
CA CYS A 39 -4.36 -4.05 3.03
C CYS A 39 -5.22 -3.48 4.17
N TRP A 40 -5.68 -2.25 4.02
CA TRP A 40 -6.79 -1.70 4.78
C TRP A 40 -8.02 -1.56 3.90
N LEU A 41 -9.09 -2.26 4.25
CA LEU A 41 -10.40 -2.14 3.60
C LEU A 41 -11.30 -1.24 4.44
N ILE A 42 -11.71 -0.12 3.86
CA ILE A 42 -12.71 0.77 4.42
C ILE A 42 -14.00 0.56 3.63
N LYS A 43 -15.02 0.00 4.29
CA LYS A 43 -16.33 -0.28 3.70
C LYS A 43 -17.28 0.89 3.89
N ARG A 44 -18.16 1.09 2.93
CA ARG A 44 -19.34 1.95 3.07
C ARG A 44 -20.62 1.18 2.83
N GLU A 45 -21.69 1.66 3.43
CA GLU A 45 -23.04 1.23 3.08
C GLU A 45 -23.38 1.66 1.65
N ASN A 46 -24.03 0.77 0.89
CA ASN A 46 -24.49 1.02 -0.48
C ASN A 46 -23.37 1.52 -1.43
N ALA A 47 -22.16 0.95 -1.31
CA ALA A 47 -21.03 1.35 -2.13
C ALA A 47 -21.27 1.05 -3.62
N LYS A 48 -20.88 1.98 -4.50
CA LYS A 48 -20.94 1.85 -5.97
C LYS A 48 -19.95 0.81 -6.53
N GLY A 49 -18.95 0.47 -5.74
CA GLY A 49 -17.83 -0.40 -6.08
C GLY A 49 -16.67 -0.20 -5.11
N THR A 50 -15.52 -0.79 -5.42
CA THR A 50 -14.29 -0.66 -4.63
C THR A 50 -13.21 0.00 -5.48
N VAL A 51 -12.56 1.02 -4.92
CA VAL A 51 -11.35 1.63 -5.50
C VAL A 51 -10.14 1.07 -4.76
N VAL A 52 -9.25 0.40 -5.50
CA VAL A 52 -7.98 -0.11 -4.96
C VAL A 52 -6.91 0.97 -5.12
N LEU A 53 -6.23 1.30 -4.03
CA LEU A 53 -5.25 2.37 -3.94
C LEU A 53 -3.87 1.78 -3.65
N PHE A 54 -2.91 2.13 -4.51
CA PHE A 54 -1.52 1.69 -4.44
C PHE A 54 -0.60 2.89 -4.23
N HIS A 55 0.41 2.75 -3.37
CA HIS A 55 1.37 3.81 -3.09
C HIS A 55 2.47 3.85 -4.15
N GLY A 56 3.17 4.98 -4.23
CA GLY A 56 4.34 5.14 -5.10
C GLY A 56 5.60 4.47 -4.54
N PHE A 57 6.71 4.60 -5.28
CA PHE A 57 8.02 4.10 -4.85
C PHE A 57 8.43 4.67 -3.48
N ALA A 58 8.98 3.80 -2.63
CA ALA A 58 9.37 4.11 -1.24
C ALA A 58 8.22 4.62 -0.34
N GLY A 59 6.97 4.48 -0.78
CA GLY A 59 5.77 4.81 0.00
C GLY A 59 5.19 3.62 0.76
N GLU A 60 4.12 3.89 1.48
CA GLU A 60 3.28 2.92 2.20
C GLU A 60 1.82 3.38 2.17
N LYS A 61 0.88 2.53 2.57
CA LYS A 61 -0.55 2.72 2.35
C LYS A 61 -1.19 3.86 3.15
N SER A 62 -0.63 4.26 4.29
CA SER A 62 -1.13 5.40 5.08
C SER A 62 -1.01 6.73 4.32
N SER A 63 -0.02 6.87 3.43
CA SER A 63 0.10 8.02 2.51
C SER A 63 -1.10 8.19 1.55
N LEU A 64 -1.97 7.18 1.44
CA LEU A 64 -3.15 7.17 0.58
C LEU A 64 -4.44 7.54 1.31
N LEU A 65 -4.41 7.77 2.62
CA LEU A 65 -5.61 8.02 3.43
C LEU A 65 -6.42 9.22 2.94
N GLU A 66 -5.77 10.33 2.57
CA GLU A 66 -6.48 11.49 2.02
C GLU A 66 -7.21 11.15 0.72
N LYS A 67 -6.60 10.33 -0.14
CA LYS A 67 -7.23 9.88 -1.40
C LYS A 67 -8.39 8.93 -1.11
N SER A 68 -8.25 8.06 -0.10
CA SER A 68 -9.34 7.21 0.38
C SER A 68 -10.57 8.04 0.74
N VAL A 69 -10.38 9.12 1.51
CA VAL A 69 -11.49 9.99 1.93
C VAL A 69 -12.24 10.55 0.73
N VAL A 70 -11.54 10.96 -0.33
CA VAL A 70 -12.17 11.46 -1.56
C VAL A 70 -13.03 10.39 -2.23
N PHE A 71 -12.50 9.17 -2.43
CA PHE A 71 -13.27 8.09 -3.07
C PHE A 71 -14.44 7.60 -2.21
N GLU A 72 -14.26 7.58 -0.90
CA GLU A 72 -15.34 7.34 0.04
C GLU A 72 -16.44 8.39 -0.15
N GLN A 73 -16.12 9.69 -0.19
CA GLN A 73 -17.13 10.74 -0.42
C GLN A 73 -17.86 10.58 -1.76
N LEU A 74 -17.19 10.05 -2.79
CA LEU A 74 -17.79 9.76 -4.10
C LEU A 74 -18.67 8.50 -4.13
N GLY A 75 -18.66 7.70 -3.08
CA GLY A 75 -19.55 6.55 -2.93
C GLY A 75 -18.89 5.18 -3.04
N TYR A 76 -17.57 5.08 -2.92
CA TYR A 76 -16.84 3.82 -3.07
C TYR A 76 -16.35 3.26 -1.74
N ASN A 77 -16.19 1.94 -1.68
CA ASN A 77 -15.25 1.34 -0.74
C ASN A 77 -13.83 1.67 -1.18
N THR A 78 -12.88 1.62 -0.26
CA THR A 78 -11.46 1.79 -0.58
C THR A 78 -10.64 0.65 0.00
N LEU A 79 -9.75 0.11 -0.82
CA LEU A 79 -8.77 -0.91 -0.43
C LEU A 79 -7.38 -0.30 -0.60
N LEU A 80 -6.73 0.07 0.51
CA LEU A 80 -5.39 0.66 0.51
C LEU A 80 -4.38 -0.46 0.69
N VAL A 81 -3.38 -0.54 -0.18
CA VAL A 81 -2.47 -1.69 -0.27
C VAL A 81 -1.04 -1.27 0.04
N ASP A 82 -0.37 -2.02 0.92
CA ASP A 82 1.10 -2.02 0.96
C ASP A 82 1.62 -3.05 -0.03
N PHE A 83 2.47 -2.65 -0.97
CA PHE A 83 3.21 -3.61 -1.79
C PHE A 83 4.26 -4.36 -0.95
N MET A 84 4.77 -5.50 -1.47
CA MET A 84 5.93 -6.16 -0.85
C MET A 84 7.06 -5.17 -0.57
N GLY A 85 7.71 -5.32 0.59
CA GLY A 85 8.76 -4.40 1.01
C GLY A 85 8.30 -3.07 1.63
N SER A 86 7.00 -2.82 1.75
CA SER A 86 6.42 -1.61 2.35
C SER A 86 5.47 -1.90 3.52
N GLY A 87 5.40 -0.96 4.46
CA GLY A 87 4.40 -0.91 5.53
C GLY A 87 4.27 -2.21 6.32
N GLY A 88 3.12 -2.89 6.20
CA GLY A 88 2.80 -4.18 6.85
C GLY A 88 3.05 -5.43 6.01
N SER A 89 3.43 -5.30 4.73
CA SER A 89 3.55 -6.42 3.77
C SER A 89 4.88 -7.17 3.84
N GLU A 90 4.94 -8.45 3.53
CA GLU A 90 6.17 -9.26 3.61
C GLU A 90 7.31 -8.72 2.72
N GLY A 91 8.56 -9.00 3.10
CA GLY A 91 9.75 -8.72 2.30
C GLY A 91 10.40 -7.37 2.59
N ASN A 92 11.58 -7.11 2.00
CA ASN A 92 12.33 -5.85 2.10
C ASN A 92 12.85 -5.40 0.73
N GLN A 93 12.23 -5.89 -0.34
CA GLN A 93 12.59 -5.62 -1.72
C GLN A 93 11.37 -5.06 -2.44
N THR A 94 11.61 -4.09 -3.32
CA THR A 94 10.67 -3.67 -4.36
C THR A 94 11.33 -3.86 -5.72
N THR A 95 10.52 -4.13 -6.74
CA THR A 95 10.95 -4.25 -8.13
C THR A 95 10.30 -3.23 -9.05
N ILE A 96 9.83 -2.12 -8.47
CA ILE A 96 9.28 -0.96 -9.20
C ILE A 96 8.19 -1.41 -10.20
N GLY A 97 7.31 -2.32 -9.77
CA GLY A 97 6.15 -2.73 -10.54
C GLY A 97 6.26 -4.11 -11.18
N PHE A 98 7.46 -4.72 -11.28
CA PHE A 98 7.59 -6.00 -11.98
C PHE A 98 6.92 -7.15 -11.22
N PHE A 99 7.32 -7.43 -9.99
CA PHE A 99 6.65 -8.42 -9.14
C PHE A 99 5.37 -7.85 -8.52
N GLU A 100 5.33 -6.55 -8.24
CA GLU A 100 4.17 -5.87 -7.67
C GLU A 100 2.93 -5.94 -8.59
N ALA A 101 3.09 -6.16 -9.90
CA ALA A 101 1.97 -6.39 -10.81
C ALA A 101 1.12 -7.62 -10.42
N ALA A 102 1.72 -8.66 -9.85
CA ALA A 102 0.98 -9.81 -9.33
C ALA A 102 0.12 -9.43 -8.12
N GLU A 103 0.62 -8.54 -7.28
CA GLU A 103 -0.07 -8.01 -6.09
C GLU A 103 -1.28 -7.16 -6.51
N VAL A 104 -1.13 -6.34 -7.55
CA VAL A 104 -2.25 -5.60 -8.16
C VAL A 104 -3.35 -6.56 -8.62
N LYS A 105 -2.98 -7.61 -9.36
CA LYS A 105 -3.95 -8.62 -9.82
C LYS A 105 -4.65 -9.29 -8.64
N THR A 106 -3.91 -9.71 -7.62
CA THR A 106 -4.47 -10.33 -6.40
C THR A 106 -5.47 -9.41 -5.70
N CYS A 107 -5.20 -8.11 -5.61
CA CYS A 107 -6.13 -7.16 -5.00
C CYS A 107 -7.40 -6.91 -5.85
N VAL A 108 -7.30 -7.00 -7.17
CA VAL A 108 -8.45 -6.85 -8.07
C VAL A 108 -9.35 -8.09 -8.06
N ASP A 109 -8.77 -9.28 -7.86
CA ASP A 109 -9.50 -10.55 -7.82
C ASP A 109 -10.14 -10.86 -6.45
N PHE A 110 -9.82 -10.08 -5.41
CA PHE A 110 -10.33 -10.21 -4.04
C PHE A 110 -11.72 -9.57 -3.87
#